data_AF-A0A3R6Z5K8-F1
#
_entry.id   AF-A0A3R6Z5K8-F1
#
_cell.length_a   1.000
_cell.length_b   1.000
_cell.length_c   1.000
_cell.angle_alpha   90.00
_cell.angle_beta   90.00
_cell.angle_gamma   90.00
#
_symmetry.space_group_name_H-M   'P 1'
#
loop_
_entity.id
_entity.type
_entity.pdbx_description
1 polymer ?
#
loop_
_entity_poly.entity_id
_entity_poly.type
_entity_poly.pdbx_seq_one_letter_code
_entity_poly.pdbx_strand_id
1 'polypeptide(L)'
;MHSQREFAVYFAATLIIIILSILFSNYAAHHKHWYFLPEAAGYTMKRRFFFDNITAIVTYAVAGTTISSFVVGVIVYIAGYAGASLKMTLAESLSFGALISATDTVSVLAIFQELRVEPTLFYLVFGESSLNDAVAIVLFASFSKFIGNSFTASAIPLAILDFTFIFVGSTLVGIVFGMLSALLFKHYNFKGCLYQEIAVYIMFTYLPFAVCTVVDLSGVVAILFTGISMKHYTCNNLSEEGKASYVCSFVLCVWDHTVSHISSWLLYPSV
;
A
#
# COMPACT_ATOMS: atom_id res chain seq x y z
N MET A 1 -3.39 -19.34 -0.48
CA MET A 1 -4.60 -18.64 0.01
C MET A 1 -4.94 -18.99 1.47
N HIS A 2 -4.82 -20.24 1.94
CA HIS A 2 -5.12 -20.61 3.34
C HIS A 2 -4.26 -19.84 4.39
N SER A 3 -2.95 -19.73 4.15
CA SER A 3 -2.02 -19.02 5.05
C SER A 3 -2.27 -17.49 5.14
N GLN A 4 -2.73 -16.86 4.05
CA GLN A 4 -3.08 -15.43 4.03
C GLN A 4 -4.36 -15.14 4.82
N ARG A 5 -5.34 -16.06 4.76
CA ARG A 5 -6.57 -15.97 5.56
C ARG A 5 -6.30 -16.16 7.05
N GLU A 6 -5.45 -17.12 7.42
CA GLU A 6 -5.04 -17.31 8.81
C GLU A 6 -4.28 -16.09 9.35
N PHE A 7 -3.31 -15.57 8.59
CA PHE A 7 -2.61 -14.34 8.94
C PHE A 7 -3.59 -13.18 9.13
N ALA A 8 -4.57 -13.01 8.24
CA ALA A 8 -5.60 -11.98 8.36
C ALA A 8 -6.50 -12.17 9.59
N VAL A 9 -6.81 -13.42 9.98
CA VAL A 9 -7.59 -13.71 11.20
C VAL A 9 -6.78 -13.37 12.46
N TYR A 10 -5.51 -13.75 12.53
CA TYR A 10 -4.63 -13.37 13.64
C TYR A 10 -4.43 -11.85 13.70
N PHE A 11 -4.31 -11.21 12.55
CA PHE A 11 -4.18 -9.75 12.43
C PHE A 11 -5.48 -9.02 12.80
N ALA A 12 -6.64 -9.55 12.42
CA ALA A 12 -7.93 -9.01 12.84
C ALA A 12 -8.15 -9.20 14.35
N ALA A 13 -7.74 -10.34 14.90
CA ALA A 13 -7.79 -10.60 16.34
C ALA A 13 -6.87 -9.65 17.12
N THR A 14 -5.65 -9.38 16.65
CA THR A 14 -4.76 -8.39 17.28
C THR A 14 -5.31 -6.98 17.14
N LEU A 15 -5.92 -6.61 16.00
CA LEU A 15 -6.64 -5.34 15.86
C LEU A 15 -7.80 -5.22 16.85
N ILE A 16 -8.60 -6.27 17.06
CA ILE A 16 -9.70 -6.29 18.04
C ILE A 16 -9.16 -6.16 19.48
N ILE A 17 -8.06 -6.85 19.81
CA ILE A 17 -7.40 -6.73 21.12
C ILE A 17 -6.87 -5.32 21.34
N ILE A 18 -6.27 -4.72 20.30
CA ILE A 18 -5.82 -3.32 20.33
C ILE A 18 -7.01 -2.39 20.54
N ILE A 19 -8.14 -2.60 19.84
CA ILE A 19 -9.39 -1.84 20.02
C ILE A 19 -9.91 -1.93 21.46
N LEU A 20 -10.00 -3.13 22.03
CA LEU A 20 -10.46 -3.35 23.39
C LEU A 20 -9.50 -2.71 24.41
N SER A 21 -8.20 -2.79 24.16
CA SER A 21 -7.17 -2.13 24.99
C SER A 21 -7.28 -0.60 24.94
N ILE A 22 -7.53 -0.02 23.76
CA ILE A 22 -7.74 1.43 23.59
C ILE A 22 -9.02 1.88 24.29
N LEU A 23 -10.11 1.13 24.15
CA LEU A 23 -11.39 1.42 24.82
C LEU A 23 -11.25 1.34 26.35
N PHE A 24 -10.55 0.32 26.84
CA PHE A 24 -10.24 0.18 28.27
C PHE A 24 -9.33 1.30 28.77
N SER A 25 -8.31 1.67 28.01
CA SER A 25 -7.41 2.79 28.30
C SER A 25 -8.17 4.13 28.31
N ASN A 26 -9.16 4.31 27.43
CA ASN A 26 -10.03 5.48 27.41
C ASN A 26 -10.96 5.56 28.63
N TYR A 27 -11.58 4.43 28.98
CA TYR A 27 -12.36 4.31 30.20
C TYR A 27 -11.52 4.61 31.47
N ALA A 28 -10.28 4.13 31.51
CA ALA A 28 -9.35 4.37 32.62
C ALA A 28 -8.83 5.82 32.69
N ALA A 29 -8.54 6.43 31.54
CA ALA A 29 -8.08 7.82 31.44
C ALA A 29 -9.16 8.83 31.88
N HIS A 30 -10.43 8.55 31.59
CA HIS A 30 -11.55 9.39 32.03
C HIS A 30 -11.74 9.39 33.57
N HIS A 31 -11.21 8.38 34.27
CA HIS A 31 -11.26 8.25 35.73
C HIS A 31 -10.03 8.78 36.46
N LYS A 32 -8.92 9.03 35.76
CA LYS A 32 -7.68 9.53 36.36
C LYS A 32 -7.11 10.64 35.50
N HIS A 33 -7.29 11.90 35.93
CA HIS A 33 -6.79 13.11 35.28
C HIS A 33 -5.25 13.12 35.12
N TRP A 34 -4.71 12.47 34.10
CA TRP A 34 -3.29 12.52 33.76
C TRP A 34 -3.11 13.24 32.43
N TYR A 35 -2.80 14.53 32.49
CA TYR A 35 -2.27 15.29 31.37
C TYR A 35 -0.75 15.11 31.35
N PHE A 36 -0.21 14.45 30.31
CA PHE A 36 1.22 14.39 30.04
C PHE A 36 1.47 14.90 28.62
N LEU A 37 2.30 15.94 28.50
CA LEU A 37 2.76 16.52 27.24
C LEU A 37 3.81 15.60 26.59
N PRO A 38 3.85 15.51 25.26
CA PRO A 38 5.11 15.25 24.59
C PRO A 38 5.41 16.28 23.50
N GLU A 39 6.59 16.87 23.62
CA GLU A 39 7.30 17.58 22.58
C GLU A 39 7.63 16.62 21.42
N ALA A 40 7.28 17.00 20.18
CA ALA A 40 7.93 16.47 18.98
C ALA A 40 7.80 17.50 17.85
N ALA A 41 8.83 18.33 17.73
CA ALA A 41 9.00 19.26 16.63
C ALA A 41 9.47 18.54 15.36
N GLY A 42 8.75 18.79 14.27
CA GLY A 42 9.36 19.20 13.01
C GLY A 42 9.92 18.12 12.10
N TYR A 43 9.07 17.59 11.21
CA TYR A 43 9.41 17.43 9.79
C TYR A 43 8.12 17.48 8.96
N THR A 44 7.85 18.63 8.34
CA THR A 44 6.67 18.85 7.49
C THR A 44 7.06 18.72 6.01
N MET A 45 6.75 17.58 5.39
CA MET A 45 6.84 17.47 3.92
C MET A 45 5.77 18.35 3.25
N LYS A 46 6.14 19.05 2.17
CA LYS A 46 5.24 19.95 1.44
C LYS A 46 4.29 19.15 0.53
N ARG A 47 3.10 18.92 1.06
CA ARG A 47 2.01 18.03 0.60
C ARG A 47 1.34 18.35 -0.75
N ARG A 48 1.58 19.50 -1.38
CA ARG A 48 0.73 20.00 -2.47
C ARG A 48 1.02 19.34 -3.84
N PHE A 49 2.29 19.17 -4.17
CA PHE A 49 2.72 18.71 -5.50
C PHE A 49 2.37 17.25 -5.83
N PHE A 50 2.29 16.37 -4.83
CA PHE A 50 1.92 14.95 -5.02
C PHE A 50 0.46 14.78 -5.43
N PHE A 51 -0.46 15.50 -4.77
CA PHE A 51 -1.89 15.38 -5.05
C PHE A 51 -2.31 16.11 -6.33
N ASP A 52 -1.61 17.18 -6.71
CA ASP A 52 -1.86 17.89 -7.97
C ASP A 52 -1.58 17.01 -9.21
N ASN A 53 -0.71 15.99 -9.07
CA ASN A 53 -0.30 15.09 -10.17
C ASN A 53 -0.80 13.64 -9.98
N ILE A 54 -1.71 13.38 -9.04
CA ILE A 54 -2.12 12.02 -8.67
C ILE A 54 -2.66 11.22 -9.87
N THR A 55 -3.38 11.88 -10.78
CA THR A 55 -3.91 11.24 -12.00
C THR A 55 -2.79 10.74 -12.90
N ALA A 56 -1.73 11.53 -13.08
CA ALA A 56 -0.58 11.13 -13.89
C ALA A 56 0.16 9.96 -13.24
N ILE A 57 0.38 10.05 -11.93
CA ILE A 57 1.04 8.99 -11.13
C ILE A 57 0.28 7.67 -11.24
N VAL A 58 -1.03 7.68 -11.01
CA VAL A 58 -1.88 6.48 -11.12
C VAL A 58 -1.90 5.94 -12.55
N THR A 59 -1.97 6.81 -13.55
CA THR A 59 -1.97 6.38 -14.96
C THR A 59 -0.65 5.72 -15.34
N TYR A 60 0.49 6.31 -14.97
CA TYR A 60 1.80 5.73 -15.25
C TYR A 60 2.04 4.42 -14.50
N ALA A 61 1.69 4.36 -13.20
CA ALA A 61 1.85 3.13 -12.43
C ALA A 61 0.94 2.00 -12.94
N VAL A 62 -0.34 2.26 -13.20
CA VAL A 62 -1.25 1.19 -13.64
C VAL A 62 -0.95 0.79 -15.08
N ALA A 63 -0.88 1.74 -16.02
CA ALA A 63 -0.68 1.41 -17.43
C ALA A 63 0.76 0.95 -17.72
N GLY A 64 1.75 1.62 -17.14
CA GLY A 64 3.17 1.30 -17.33
C GLY A 64 3.51 -0.09 -16.82
N THR A 65 3.12 -0.43 -15.58
CA THR A 65 3.35 -1.77 -15.01
C THR A 65 2.62 -2.84 -15.77
N THR A 66 1.36 -2.61 -16.16
CA THR A 66 0.59 -3.59 -16.93
C THR A 66 1.26 -3.87 -18.27
N ILE A 67 1.61 -2.82 -19.03
CA ILE A 67 2.26 -2.96 -20.34
C ILE A 67 3.62 -3.65 -20.19
N SER A 68 4.44 -3.22 -19.23
CA SER A 68 5.76 -3.81 -18.95
C SER A 68 5.65 -5.30 -18.60
N SER A 69 4.71 -5.66 -17.73
CA SER A 69 4.45 -7.06 -17.35
C SER A 69 4.09 -7.94 -18.55
N PHE A 70 3.23 -7.45 -19.45
CA PHE A 70 2.87 -8.16 -20.68
C PHE A 70 4.05 -8.30 -21.64
N VAL A 71 4.80 -7.21 -21.87
CA VAL A 71 5.94 -7.21 -22.79
C VAL A 71 7.02 -8.18 -22.31
N VAL A 72 7.43 -8.08 -21.04
CA VAL A 72 8.44 -8.97 -20.45
C VAL A 72 7.95 -10.42 -20.45
N GLY A 73 6.70 -10.66 -20.05
CA GLY A 73 6.15 -12.01 -20.02
C GLY A 73 6.09 -12.68 -21.40
N VAL A 74 5.68 -11.95 -22.44
CA VAL A 74 5.67 -12.47 -23.82
C VAL A 74 7.09 -12.72 -24.33
N ILE A 75 8.05 -11.85 -24.03
CA ILE A 75 9.47 -12.05 -24.40
C ILE A 75 10.01 -13.34 -23.77
N VAL A 76 9.76 -13.55 -22.47
CA VAL A 76 10.20 -14.76 -21.75
C VAL A 76 9.54 -16.01 -22.32
N TYR A 77 8.25 -15.95 -22.66
CA TYR A 77 7.54 -17.05 -23.31
C TYR A 77 8.18 -17.43 -24.66
N ILE A 78 8.44 -16.45 -25.53
CA ILE A 78 9.07 -16.67 -26.84
C ILE A 78 10.50 -17.21 -26.67
N ALA A 79 11.27 -16.65 -25.72
CA ALA A 79 12.62 -17.11 -25.41
C ALA A 79 12.65 -18.58 -24.94
N GLY A 80 11.63 -19.02 -24.20
CA GLY A 80 11.45 -20.42 -23.81
C GLY A 80 11.21 -21.35 -25.00
N TYR A 81 10.43 -20.91 -26.00
CA TYR A 81 10.23 -21.66 -27.25
C TYR A 81 11.47 -21.69 -28.14
N ALA A 82 12.22 -20.59 -28.16
CA ALA A 82 13.49 -20.47 -28.91
C ALA A 82 14.64 -21.28 -28.28
N GLY A 83 14.44 -21.88 -27.11
CA GLY A 83 15.45 -22.66 -26.39
C GLY A 83 16.52 -21.82 -25.67
N ALA A 84 16.32 -20.51 -25.59
CA ALA A 84 17.21 -19.60 -24.86
C ALA A 84 16.88 -19.50 -23.36
N SER A 85 15.66 -19.89 -22.97
CA SER A 85 15.17 -19.89 -21.58
C SER A 85 14.44 -21.19 -21.24
N LEU A 86 14.10 -21.38 -19.97
CA LEU A 86 13.31 -22.51 -19.48
C LEU A 86 11.93 -22.48 -20.16
N LYS A 87 11.43 -23.65 -20.59
CA LYS A 87 10.09 -23.75 -21.20
C LYS A 87 9.04 -23.56 -20.12
N MET A 88 8.55 -22.32 -20.00
CA MET A 88 7.47 -21.93 -19.09
C MET A 88 6.16 -21.80 -19.87
N THR A 89 5.05 -22.07 -19.18
CA THR A 89 3.71 -21.78 -19.70
C THR A 89 3.50 -20.28 -19.84
N LEU A 90 2.48 -19.88 -20.62
CA LEU A 90 2.15 -18.47 -20.80
C LEU A 90 1.74 -17.81 -19.47
N ALA A 91 1.05 -18.53 -18.57
CA ALA A 91 0.71 -18.03 -17.24
C ALA A 91 1.96 -17.81 -16.37
N GLU A 92 2.90 -18.76 -16.35
CA GLU A 92 4.13 -18.64 -15.57
C GLU A 92 5.02 -17.48 -16.07
N SER A 93 5.13 -17.31 -17.38
CA SER A 93 5.89 -16.22 -17.99
C SER A 93 5.26 -14.84 -17.76
N LEU A 94 3.93 -14.72 -17.83
CA LEU A 94 3.22 -13.48 -17.47
C LEU A 94 3.32 -13.17 -15.96
N SER A 95 3.19 -14.18 -15.09
CA SER A 95 3.45 -14.02 -13.65
C SER A 95 4.88 -13.54 -13.38
N PHE A 96 5.87 -14.08 -14.10
CA PHE A 96 7.25 -13.63 -14.02
C PHE A 96 7.40 -12.16 -14.49
N GLY A 97 6.77 -11.80 -15.61
CA GLY A 97 6.72 -10.42 -16.09
C GLY A 97 6.13 -9.45 -15.05
N ALA A 98 5.06 -9.86 -14.37
CA ALA A 98 4.45 -9.07 -13.30
C ALA A 98 5.40 -8.86 -12.10
N LEU A 99 6.13 -9.90 -11.69
CA LEU A 99 7.10 -9.78 -10.59
C LEU A 99 8.25 -8.82 -10.91
N ILE A 100 8.78 -8.87 -12.13
CA ILE A 100 9.91 -8.05 -12.55
C ILE A 100 9.49 -6.61 -12.88
N SER A 101 8.20 -6.37 -13.12
CA SER A 101 7.71 -5.04 -13.46
C SER A 101 7.70 -4.07 -12.28
N ALA A 102 7.78 -4.54 -11.04
CA ALA A 102 7.96 -3.72 -9.85
C ALA A 102 9.34 -3.04 -9.88
N THR A 103 9.37 -1.70 -9.93
CA THR A 103 10.59 -0.90 -10.06
C THR A 103 11.01 -0.32 -8.71
N ASP A 104 12.22 -0.63 -8.26
CA ASP A 104 12.80 0.03 -7.09
C ASP A 104 13.54 1.31 -7.52
N THR A 105 13.02 2.47 -7.10
CA THR A 105 13.63 3.78 -7.37
C THR A 105 14.35 4.39 -6.17
N VAL A 106 14.53 3.68 -5.06
CA VAL A 106 15.12 4.26 -3.84
C VAL A 106 16.48 4.91 -4.11
N SER A 107 17.36 4.25 -4.88
CA SER A 107 18.67 4.80 -5.24
C SER A 107 18.56 6.03 -6.15
N VAL A 108 17.60 6.06 -7.08
CA VAL A 108 17.38 7.20 -7.98
C VAL A 108 16.85 8.40 -7.20
N LEU A 109 15.94 8.17 -6.26
CA LEU A 109 15.38 9.21 -5.40
C LEU A 109 16.44 9.84 -4.49
N ALA A 110 17.39 9.06 -3.97
CA ALA A 110 18.51 9.58 -3.19
C ALA A 110 19.37 10.55 -4.00
N ILE A 111 19.70 10.21 -5.24
CA ILE A 111 20.46 11.07 -6.15
C ILE A 111 19.65 12.33 -6.50
N PHE A 112 18.34 12.21 -6.71
CA PHE A 112 17.49 13.36 -7.03
C PHE A 112 17.42 14.39 -5.89
N GLN A 113 17.49 13.93 -4.64
CA GLN A 113 17.57 14.82 -3.48
C GLN A 113 18.90 15.58 -3.44
N GLU A 114 20.00 14.91 -3.75
CA GLU A 114 21.32 15.53 -3.81
C GLU A 114 21.43 16.56 -4.94
N LEU A 115 20.90 16.22 -6.12
CA LEU A 115 20.86 17.08 -7.30
C LEU A 115 19.82 18.21 -7.22
N ARG A 116 19.00 18.27 -6.15
CA ARG A 116 17.91 19.25 -5.97
C ARG A 116 17.00 19.37 -7.21
N VAL A 117 16.60 18.21 -7.74
CA VAL A 117 15.69 18.11 -8.89
C VAL A 117 14.34 18.77 -8.59
N GLU A 118 13.61 19.18 -9.63
CA GLU A 118 12.28 19.76 -9.49
C GLU A 118 11.37 18.87 -8.61
N PRO A 119 10.70 19.43 -7.57
CA PRO A 119 9.85 18.66 -6.67
C PRO A 119 8.77 17.85 -7.39
N THR A 120 8.23 18.37 -8.49
CA THR A 120 7.22 17.69 -9.31
C THR A 120 7.72 16.34 -9.82
N LEU A 121 8.93 16.31 -10.39
CA LEU A 121 9.52 15.08 -10.93
C LEU A 121 9.85 14.08 -9.81
N PHE A 122 10.38 14.57 -8.69
CA PHE A 122 10.65 13.74 -7.51
C PHE A 122 9.38 13.02 -7.02
N TYR A 123 8.27 13.75 -6.84
CA TYR A 123 7.02 13.17 -6.36
C TYR A 123 6.33 12.28 -7.39
N LEU A 124 6.51 12.55 -8.69
CA LEU A 124 5.95 11.73 -9.75
C LEU A 124 6.63 10.35 -9.80
N VAL A 125 7.96 10.31 -9.75
CA VAL A 125 8.72 9.04 -9.72
C VAL A 125 8.47 8.28 -8.42
N PHE A 126 8.53 8.96 -7.27
CA PHE A 126 8.22 8.33 -5.97
C PHE A 126 6.82 7.68 -5.94
N GLY A 127 5.82 8.40 -6.45
CA GLY A 127 4.45 7.89 -6.49
C GLY A 127 4.26 6.74 -7.49
N GLU A 128 4.92 6.82 -8.66
CA GLU A 128 4.85 5.77 -9.68
C GLU A 128 5.38 4.46 -9.12
N SER A 129 6.56 4.48 -8.53
CA SER A 129 7.21 3.26 -8.03
C SER A 129 6.50 2.68 -6.80
N SER A 130 5.95 3.53 -5.92
CA SER A 130 5.14 3.07 -4.80
C SER A 130 3.82 2.40 -5.23
N LEU A 131 3.14 2.95 -6.24
CA LEU A 131 1.91 2.36 -6.78
C LEU A 131 2.20 1.10 -7.63
N ASN A 132 3.31 1.09 -8.36
CA ASN A 132 3.73 0.00 -9.22
C ASN A 132 3.79 -1.33 -8.45
N ASP A 133 4.40 -1.38 -7.27
CA ASP A 133 4.46 -2.58 -6.43
C ASP A 133 3.07 -3.15 -6.10
N ALA A 134 2.12 -2.27 -5.79
CA ALA A 134 0.74 -2.65 -5.51
C ALA A 134 0.01 -3.16 -6.76
N VAL A 135 0.34 -2.66 -7.96
CA VAL A 135 -0.21 -3.15 -9.23
C VAL A 135 0.42 -4.49 -9.60
N ALA A 136 1.74 -4.63 -9.47
CA ALA A 136 2.51 -5.82 -9.78
C ALA A 136 2.05 -7.03 -8.95
N ILE A 137 1.82 -6.87 -7.64
CA ILE A 137 1.33 -7.97 -6.79
C ILE A 137 -0.07 -8.44 -7.19
N VAL A 138 -0.95 -7.53 -7.65
CA VAL A 138 -2.29 -7.89 -8.13
C VAL A 138 -2.22 -8.59 -9.48
N LEU A 139 -1.41 -8.09 -10.41
CA LEU A 139 -1.16 -8.77 -11.70
C LEU A 139 -0.60 -10.17 -11.49
N PHE A 140 0.39 -10.32 -10.62
CA PHE A 140 0.96 -11.62 -10.27
C PHE A 140 -0.10 -12.57 -9.68
N ALA A 141 -0.94 -12.08 -8.76
CA ALA A 141 -2.01 -12.88 -8.17
C ALA A 141 -3.05 -13.30 -9.21
N SER A 142 -3.42 -12.42 -10.15
CA SER A 142 -4.37 -12.72 -11.23
C SER A 142 -3.80 -13.75 -12.22
N PHE A 143 -2.55 -13.60 -12.66
CA PHE A 143 -1.91 -14.57 -13.57
C PHE A 143 -1.65 -15.92 -12.92
N SER A 144 -1.26 -15.93 -11.63
CA SER A 144 -0.93 -17.16 -10.92
C SER A 144 -2.13 -18.09 -10.71
N LYS A 145 -3.36 -17.58 -10.72
CA LYS A 145 -4.59 -18.40 -10.69
C LYS A 145 -4.71 -19.34 -11.89
N PHE A 146 -4.03 -19.02 -12.99
CA PHE A 146 -4.11 -19.79 -14.22
C PHE A 146 -2.95 -20.78 -14.42
N ILE A 147 -1.98 -20.82 -13.50
CA ILE A 147 -0.90 -21.79 -13.51
C ILE A 147 -1.48 -23.19 -13.25
N GLY A 148 -1.15 -24.16 -14.12
CA GLY A 148 -1.63 -25.54 -14.03
C GLY A 148 -2.93 -25.83 -14.77
N ASN A 149 -3.65 -24.81 -15.24
CA ASN A 149 -4.75 -24.96 -16.20
C ASN A 149 -4.21 -24.78 -17.64
N SER A 150 -4.90 -25.33 -18.65
CA SER A 150 -4.57 -25.13 -20.06
C SER A 150 -4.82 -23.69 -20.48
N PHE A 151 -3.91 -22.79 -20.08
CA PHE A 151 -3.99 -21.36 -20.33
C PHE A 151 -3.78 -21.10 -21.81
N THR A 152 -4.90 -20.95 -22.52
CA THR A 152 -4.95 -20.60 -23.94
C THR A 152 -4.94 -19.07 -24.07
N ALA A 153 -4.48 -18.53 -25.20
CA ALA A 153 -4.49 -17.07 -25.45
C ALA A 153 -5.87 -16.41 -25.26
N SER A 154 -6.96 -17.18 -25.35
CA SER A 154 -8.33 -16.75 -25.03
C SER A 154 -8.59 -16.43 -23.55
N ALA A 155 -7.69 -16.83 -22.64
CA ALA A 155 -7.80 -16.57 -21.21
C ALA A 155 -7.15 -15.24 -20.79
N ILE A 156 -6.39 -14.57 -21.68
CA ILE A 156 -5.79 -13.26 -21.40
C ILE A 156 -6.86 -12.19 -21.08
N PRO A 157 -7.96 -12.05 -21.86
CA PRO A 157 -9.02 -11.08 -21.52
C PRO A 157 -9.68 -11.36 -20.17
N LEU A 158 -9.84 -12.64 -19.81
CA LEU A 158 -10.36 -13.06 -18.51
C LEU A 158 -9.42 -12.66 -17.37
N ALA A 159 -8.10 -12.82 -17.54
CA ALA A 159 -7.11 -12.39 -16.55
C ALA A 159 -7.10 -10.86 -16.38
N ILE A 160 -7.24 -10.09 -17.47
CA ILE A 160 -7.33 -8.62 -17.43
C ILE A 160 -8.62 -8.19 -16.71
N LEU A 161 -9.73 -8.88 -16.95
CA LEU A 161 -10.99 -8.61 -16.27
C LEU A 161 -10.91 -8.92 -14.76
N ASP A 162 -10.32 -10.05 -14.38
CA ASP A 162 -10.07 -10.42 -12.97
C ASP A 162 -9.17 -9.38 -12.28
N PHE A 163 -8.08 -8.97 -12.93
CA PHE A 163 -7.22 -7.87 -12.46
C PHE A 163 -8.02 -6.59 -12.24
N THR A 164 -8.81 -6.17 -13.24
CA THR A 164 -9.59 -4.92 -13.17
C THR A 164 -10.60 -4.97 -12.04
N PHE A 165 -11.28 -6.12 -11.87
CA PHE A 165 -12.25 -6.33 -10.81
C PHE A 165 -11.60 -6.25 -9.42
N ILE A 166 -10.48 -6.96 -9.22
CA ILE A 166 -9.76 -6.96 -7.94
C ILE A 166 -9.21 -5.57 -7.62
N PHE A 167 -8.60 -4.90 -8.61
CA PHE A 167 -8.02 -3.58 -8.43
C PHE A 167 -9.09 -2.54 -8.07
N VAL A 168 -10.16 -2.43 -8.87
CA VAL A 168 -11.25 -1.48 -8.62
C VAL A 168 -11.99 -1.80 -7.32
N GLY A 169 -12.26 -3.08 -7.05
CA GLY A 169 -12.90 -3.51 -5.81
C GLY A 169 -12.08 -3.13 -4.58
N SER A 170 -10.78 -3.39 -4.58
CA SER A 170 -9.86 -2.98 -3.52
C SER A 170 -9.78 -1.46 -3.34
N THR A 171 -9.70 -0.71 -4.44
CA THR A 171 -9.69 0.75 -4.40
C THR A 171 -10.95 1.31 -3.76
N LEU A 172 -12.13 0.80 -4.14
CA LEU A 172 -13.41 1.24 -3.58
C LEU A 172 -13.48 0.97 -2.07
N VAL A 173 -13.11 -0.24 -1.64
CA VAL A 173 -13.06 -0.58 -0.20
C VAL A 173 -12.13 0.38 0.54
N GLY A 174 -10.95 0.66 0.00
CA GLY A 174 -10.00 1.57 0.64
C GLY A 174 -10.53 3.00 0.77
N ILE A 175 -11.15 3.53 -0.29
CA ILE A 175 -11.75 4.88 -0.28
C ILE A 175 -12.89 4.95 0.74
N VAL A 176 -13.76 3.93 0.80
CA VAL A 176 -14.87 3.88 1.76
C VAL A 176 -14.36 3.91 3.20
N PHE A 177 -13.36 3.09 3.54
CA PHE A 177 -12.78 3.10 4.90
C PHE A 177 -12.07 4.42 5.23
N GLY A 178 -11.40 5.04 4.26
CA GLY A 178 -10.82 6.37 4.45
C GLY A 178 -11.87 7.46 4.73
N MET A 179 -12.99 7.44 4.01
CA MET A 179 -14.11 8.35 4.25
C MET A 179 -14.81 8.07 5.59
N LEU A 180 -15.00 6.80 5.96
CA LEU A 180 -15.55 6.40 7.26
C LEU A 180 -14.67 6.90 8.41
N SER A 181 -13.35 6.78 8.27
CA SER A 181 -12.39 7.35 9.21
C SER A 181 -12.58 8.86 9.34
N ALA A 182 -12.61 9.60 8.22
CA ALA A 182 -12.80 11.05 8.24
C ALA A 182 -14.11 11.46 8.93
N LEU A 183 -15.19 10.72 8.69
CA LEU A 183 -16.49 10.93 9.33
C LEU A 183 -16.44 10.66 10.83
N LEU A 184 -15.74 9.59 11.25
CA LEU A 184 -15.58 9.25 12.67
C LEU A 184 -14.79 10.34 13.41
N PHE A 185 -13.66 10.80 12.87
CA PHE A 185 -12.88 11.91 13.46
C PHE A 185 -13.62 13.26 13.42
N LYS A 186 -14.60 13.43 12.53
CA LYS A 186 -15.45 14.63 12.49
C LYS A 186 -16.51 14.63 13.60
N HIS A 187 -17.09 13.47 13.93
CA HIS A 187 -18.17 13.38 14.91
C HIS A 187 -17.67 13.11 16.34
N TYR A 188 -16.57 12.37 16.49
CA TYR A 188 -15.97 12.06 17.78
C TYR A 188 -14.77 12.96 18.03
N ASN A 189 -14.82 13.69 19.15
CA ASN A 189 -13.73 14.58 19.53
C ASN A 189 -12.69 13.82 20.37
N PHE A 190 -11.59 13.40 19.72
CA PHE A 190 -10.45 12.77 20.40
C PHE A 190 -9.45 13.78 20.99
N LYS A 191 -9.72 15.09 20.90
CA LYS A 191 -8.82 16.14 21.38
C LYS A 191 -8.62 16.01 22.89
N GLY A 192 -7.39 15.75 23.30
CA GLY A 192 -6.98 15.57 24.71
C GLY A 192 -6.41 14.20 25.04
N CYS A 193 -6.54 13.21 24.15
CA CYS A 193 -5.97 11.87 24.33
C CYS A 193 -5.25 11.40 23.06
N LEU A 194 -4.02 11.90 22.85
CA LEU A 194 -3.19 11.63 21.66
C LEU A 194 -3.04 10.13 21.36
N TYR A 195 -2.83 9.30 22.38
CA TYR A 195 -2.68 7.85 22.21
C TYR A 195 -3.91 7.18 21.56
N GLN A 196 -5.11 7.62 21.92
CA GLN A 196 -6.35 7.06 21.34
C GLN A 196 -6.56 7.56 19.92
N GLU A 197 -6.31 8.84 19.68
CA GLU A 197 -6.40 9.46 18.36
C GLU A 197 -5.52 8.71 17.34
N ILE A 198 -4.25 8.49 17.71
CA ILE A 198 -3.28 7.72 16.91
C ILE A 198 -3.73 6.27 16.73
N ALA A 199 -4.18 5.62 17.80
CA ALA A 199 -4.49 4.20 17.74
C ALA A 199 -5.73 3.92 16.86
N VAL A 200 -6.75 4.78 16.93
CA VAL A 200 -7.91 4.74 16.01
C VAL A 200 -7.48 5.03 14.57
N TYR A 201 -6.56 5.98 14.35
CA TYR A 201 -6.04 6.28 13.01
C TYR A 201 -5.32 5.07 12.39
N ILE A 202 -4.44 4.41 13.16
CA ILE A 202 -3.73 3.19 12.73
C ILE A 202 -4.73 2.06 12.46
N MET A 203 -5.71 1.87 13.34
CA MET A 203 -6.74 0.85 13.18
C MET A 203 -7.49 1.01 11.85
N PHE A 204 -7.98 2.22 11.54
CA PHE A 204 -8.69 2.48 10.28
C PHE A 204 -7.80 2.34 9.05
N THR A 205 -6.48 2.52 9.19
CA THR A 205 -5.53 2.31 8.10
C THR A 205 -5.40 0.82 7.74
N TYR A 206 -5.42 -0.08 8.73
CA TYR A 206 -5.17 -1.51 8.55
C TYR A 206 -6.43 -2.38 8.43
N LEU A 207 -7.56 -1.94 8.96
CA LEU A 207 -8.84 -2.67 8.88
C LEU A 207 -9.31 -3.02 7.44
N PRO A 208 -9.15 -2.13 6.41
CA PRO A 208 -9.48 -2.47 5.03
C PRO A 208 -8.72 -3.70 4.50
N PHE A 209 -7.51 -3.96 4.97
CA PHE A 209 -6.71 -5.13 4.59
C PHE A 209 -7.41 -6.43 4.97
N ALA A 210 -7.89 -6.51 6.22
CA ALA A 210 -8.57 -7.68 6.73
C ALA A 210 -9.88 -7.91 5.96
N VAL A 211 -10.65 -6.84 5.71
CA VAL A 211 -11.90 -6.91 4.93
C VAL A 211 -11.65 -7.41 3.51
N CYS A 212 -10.68 -6.83 2.80
CA CYS A 212 -10.34 -7.28 1.45
C CYS A 212 -9.87 -8.73 1.41
N THR A 213 -9.11 -9.19 2.42
CA THR A 213 -8.64 -10.58 2.48
C THR A 213 -9.80 -11.58 2.63
N VAL A 214 -10.89 -11.20 3.31
CA VAL A 214 -12.09 -12.04 3.44
C VAL A 214 -12.90 -12.08 2.14
N VAL A 215 -12.92 -11.00 1.38
CA VAL A 215 -13.67 -10.85 0.12
C VAL A 215 -12.85 -11.29 -1.11
N ASP A 216 -11.66 -11.89 -0.90
CA ASP A 216 -10.72 -12.29 -1.95
C ASP A 216 -10.29 -11.12 -2.88
N LEU A 217 -10.22 -9.91 -2.33
CA LEU A 217 -9.67 -8.71 -2.95
C LEU A 217 -8.23 -8.46 -2.49
N SER A 218 -7.53 -7.52 -3.14
CA SER A 218 -6.16 -7.13 -2.75
C SER A 218 -6.17 -6.22 -1.51
N GLY A 219 -5.75 -6.75 -0.36
CA GLY A 219 -5.61 -5.99 0.88
C GLY A 219 -4.54 -4.90 0.80
N VAL A 220 -3.45 -5.14 0.08
CA VAL A 220 -2.34 -4.16 -0.08
C VAL A 220 -2.82 -2.91 -0.80
N VAL A 221 -3.55 -3.08 -1.91
CA VAL A 221 -4.16 -1.98 -2.66
C VAL A 221 -5.17 -1.23 -1.79
N ALA A 222 -5.96 -1.94 -0.99
CA ALA A 222 -6.95 -1.32 -0.11
C ALA A 222 -6.30 -0.44 0.97
N ILE A 223 -5.23 -0.91 1.64
CA ILE A 223 -4.47 -0.07 2.60
C ILE A 223 -3.95 1.18 1.91
N LEU A 224 -3.38 1.03 0.71
CA LEU A 224 -2.80 2.15 -0.03
C LEU A 224 -3.83 3.24 -0.33
N PHE A 225 -4.97 2.87 -0.90
CA PHE A 225 -6.03 3.84 -1.21
C PHE A 225 -6.72 4.37 0.06
N THR A 226 -6.75 3.59 1.14
CA THR A 226 -7.17 4.06 2.46
C THR A 226 -6.23 5.14 2.97
N GLY A 227 -4.92 4.93 2.89
CA GLY A 227 -3.90 5.90 3.29
C GLY A 227 -4.00 7.21 2.50
N ILE A 228 -4.16 7.13 1.17
CA ILE A 228 -4.38 8.30 0.30
C ILE A 228 -5.65 9.05 0.72
N SER A 229 -6.75 8.34 0.95
CA SER A 229 -8.05 8.93 1.32
C SER A 229 -8.02 9.54 2.71
N MET A 230 -7.46 8.85 3.71
CA MET A 230 -7.28 9.36 5.07
C MET A 230 -6.36 10.57 5.10
N LYS A 231 -5.32 10.60 4.25
CA LYS A 231 -4.44 11.76 4.15
C LYS A 231 -5.19 12.99 3.66
N HIS A 232 -6.11 12.82 2.70
CA HIS A 232 -6.88 13.92 2.12
C HIS A 232 -8.03 14.38 3.04
N TYR A 233 -8.80 13.44 3.60
CA TYR A 233 -10.02 13.74 4.34
C TYR A 233 -9.83 13.70 5.87
N THR A 234 -9.10 12.71 6.40
CA THR A 234 -8.95 12.50 7.86
C THR A 234 -7.90 13.40 8.48
N CYS A 235 -6.72 13.59 7.85
CA CYS A 235 -5.65 14.40 8.48
C CYS A 235 -6.08 15.86 8.73
N ASN A 236 -7.13 16.38 8.07
CA ASN A 236 -7.65 17.72 8.36
C ASN A 236 -8.50 17.78 9.64
N ASN A 237 -9.07 16.65 10.06
CA ASN A 237 -9.91 16.53 11.26
C ASN A 237 -9.12 16.16 12.53
N LEU A 238 -7.85 15.79 12.38
CA LEU A 238 -6.95 15.48 13.51
C LEU A 238 -6.55 16.72 14.31
N SER A 239 -6.14 16.51 15.56
CA SER A 239 -5.52 17.52 16.42
C SER A 239 -4.15 17.95 15.87
N GLU A 240 -3.65 19.12 16.27
CA GLU A 240 -2.32 19.57 15.83
C GLU A 240 -1.21 18.63 16.33
N GLU A 241 -1.36 18.04 17.51
CA GLU A 241 -0.46 17.01 18.04
C GLU A 241 -0.56 15.69 17.26
N GLY A 242 -1.76 15.29 16.81
CA GLY A 242 -1.99 14.13 15.96
C GLY A 242 -1.44 14.31 14.53
N LYS A 243 -1.52 15.53 13.98
CA LYS A 243 -0.91 15.90 12.70
C LYS A 243 0.62 15.96 12.79
N ALA A 244 1.15 16.45 13.91
CA ALA A 244 2.59 16.54 14.18
C ALA A 244 3.20 15.18 14.55
N SER A 245 2.42 14.31 15.17
CA SER A 245 2.81 12.93 15.43
C SER A 245 3.15 12.23 14.12
N TYR A 246 4.25 11.48 14.16
CA TYR A 246 4.86 10.77 13.03
C TYR A 246 3.87 9.91 12.23
N VAL A 247 2.67 9.64 12.73
CA VAL A 247 1.60 8.79 12.17
C VAL A 247 1.03 9.30 10.84
N CYS A 248 0.79 10.61 10.65
CA CYS A 248 0.42 11.15 9.31
C CYS A 248 1.62 11.13 8.33
N SER A 249 2.85 10.87 8.81
CA SER A 249 4.05 10.53 8.00
C SER A 249 4.32 9.02 7.95
N PHE A 250 3.82 8.23 8.89
CA PHE A 250 4.11 6.80 9.09
C PHE A 250 3.43 5.94 8.04
N VAL A 251 2.31 6.38 7.46
CA VAL A 251 1.72 5.68 6.30
C VAL A 251 2.63 5.78 5.06
N LEU A 252 3.46 6.82 4.96
CA LEU A 252 4.50 6.97 3.93
C LEU A 252 5.85 6.39 4.37
N CYS A 253 6.17 6.47 5.67
CA CYS A 253 7.45 6.05 6.25
C CYS A 253 7.50 4.56 6.61
N VAL A 254 6.38 3.89 6.90
CA VAL A 254 6.34 2.41 7.00
C VAL A 254 6.71 1.81 5.66
N TRP A 255 6.21 2.37 4.55
CA TRP A 255 6.64 1.97 3.21
C TRP A 255 8.16 2.12 3.04
N ASP A 256 8.70 3.29 3.37
CA ASP A 256 10.14 3.58 3.33
C ASP A 256 10.96 2.67 4.28
N HIS A 257 10.44 2.35 5.45
CA HIS A 257 11.14 1.56 6.46
C HIS A 257 11.09 0.05 6.17
N THR A 258 9.98 -0.49 5.65
CA THR A 258 9.95 -1.91 5.20
C THR A 258 10.80 -2.13 3.96
N VAL A 259 10.83 -1.18 3.02
CA VAL A 259 11.66 -1.28 1.81
C VAL A 259 13.15 -1.09 2.15
N SER A 260 13.51 -0.15 3.04
CA SER A 260 14.90 0.02 3.50
C SER A 260 15.42 -1.12 4.40
N HIS A 261 14.54 -1.77 5.17
CA HIS A 261 14.94 -2.95 5.96
C HIS A 261 15.17 -4.19 5.08
N ILE A 262 14.47 -4.31 3.94
CA ILE A 262 14.65 -5.40 2.98
C ILE A 262 15.92 -5.16 2.14
N SER A 263 16.19 -3.93 1.73
CA SER A 263 17.41 -3.59 0.96
C SER A 263 18.70 -3.64 1.80
N SER A 264 18.65 -3.31 3.09
CA SER A 264 19.80 -3.47 4.00
C SER A 264 20.17 -4.94 4.28
N TRP A 265 19.20 -5.86 4.24
CA TRP A 265 19.45 -7.31 4.33
C TRP A 265 20.09 -7.91 3.06
N LEU A 266 19.87 -7.30 1.90
CA LEU A 266 20.46 -7.73 0.62
C LEU A 266 21.89 -7.20 0.38
N LEU A 267 22.27 -6.07 1.01
CA LEU A 267 23.56 -5.42 0.79
C LEU A 267 24.66 -5.81 1.80
N TYR A 268 24.31 -6.54 2.87
CA TYR A 268 25.29 -7.13 3.79
C TYR A 268 24.99 -8.62 4.00
N PRO A 269 25.52 -9.51 3.12
CA PRO A 269 25.65 -10.90 3.51
C PRO A 269 26.66 -10.94 4.66
N SER A 270 26.17 -11.08 5.89
CA SER A 270 27.02 -11.39 7.04
C SER A 270 27.77 -12.68 6.75
N VAL A 271 29.09 -12.56 6.64
CA VAL A 271 30.07 -13.64 6.79
C VAL A 271 29.89 -14.28 8.16
#